data_AF-A0A2U2JEY0-F1
#
_entry.id   AF-A0A2U2JEY0-F1
#
_cell.length_a   1.000
_cell.length_b   1.000
_cell.length_c   1.000
_cell.angle_alpha   90.00
_cell.angle_beta   90.00
_cell.angle_gamma   90.00
#
_symmetry.space_group_name_H-M   'P 1'
#
loop_
_entity.id
_entity.type
_entity.pdbx_description
1 polymer ?
#
loop_
_entity_poly.entity_id
_entity_poly.type
_entity_poly.pdbx_seq_one_letter_code
_entity_poly.pdbx_strand_id
1 'polypeptide(L)'
;MKEVLKTVFFIGWFLMIVINSFIFFQNIWIYYSQNKKKFKWFPFLSPFSFNSYELMISSLLTYNWKIENKNIRNKRKVNKLSKILGYLFLMIIFTGIIFLLL
;
A
#
# COMPACT_ATOMS: atom_id res chain seq x y z
N MET A 1 18.95 12.98 -22.29
CA MET A 1 17.63 13.34 -21.70
C MET A 1 16.70 12.14 -21.57
N LYS A 2 16.42 11.38 -22.65
CA LYS A 2 15.50 10.22 -22.60
C LYS A 2 15.93 9.10 -21.63
N GLU A 3 17.23 8.81 -21.54
CA GLU A 3 17.76 7.81 -20.59
C GLU A 3 17.59 8.23 -19.13
N VAL A 4 17.84 9.50 -18.81
CA VAL A 4 17.64 10.04 -17.45
C VAL A 4 16.17 9.95 -17.05
N LEU A 5 15.25 10.32 -17.96
CA LEU A 5 13.80 10.19 -17.72
C LEU A 5 13.37 8.73 -17.53
N LYS A 6 13.92 7.81 -18.33
CA LYS A 6 13.68 6.37 -18.19
C LYS A 6 14.10 5.88 -16.80
N THR A 7 15.31 6.24 -16.33
CA THR A 7 15.78 5.88 -14.99
C THR A 7 14.89 6.45 -13.89
N VAL A 8 14.50 7.72 -13.98
CA VAL A 8 13.58 8.35 -13.00
C VAL A 8 12.23 7.62 -12.97
N PHE A 9 11.70 7.24 -14.14
CA PHE A 9 10.45 6.49 -14.25
C PHE A 9 10.54 5.11 -13.57
N PHE A 10 11.63 4.37 -13.80
CA PHE A 10 11.88 3.09 -13.14
C PHE A 10 12.00 3.22 -11.62
N ILE A 11 12.75 4.21 -11.13
CA ILE A 11 12.90 4.47 -9.69
C ILE A 11 11.54 4.82 -9.07
N GLY A 12 10.72 5.61 -9.75
CA GLY A 12 9.35 5.92 -9.31
C GLY A 12 8.52 4.65 -9.14
N TRP A 13 8.47 3.78 -10.15
CA TRP A 13 7.74 2.52 -10.06
C TRP A 13 8.26 1.60 -8.95
N PHE A 14 9.56 1.51 -8.77
CA PHE A 14 10.15 0.74 -7.67
C PHE A 14 9.71 1.27 -6.30
N LEU A 15 9.77 2.59 -6.11
CA LEU A 15 9.31 3.25 -4.89
C LEU A 15 7.81 3.04 -4.64
N MET A 16 6.98 3.05 -5.70
CA MET A 16 5.56 2.70 -5.57
C MET A 16 5.37 1.30 -4.99
N ILE A 17 6.07 0.31 -5.54
CA ILE A 17 5.96 -1.08 -5.09
C ILE A 17 6.36 -1.17 -3.61
N VAL A 18 7.51 -0.59 -3.25
CA VAL A 18 8.00 -0.59 -1.85
C VAL A 18 7.00 0.05 -0.90
N ILE A 19 6.50 1.25 -1.22
CA ILE A 19 5.52 1.96 -0.36
C ILE A 19 4.23 1.15 -0.25
N ASN A 20 3.75 0.57 -1.34
CA ASN A 20 2.53 -0.23 -1.34
C ASN A 20 2.69 -1.50 -0.51
N SER A 21 3.84 -2.18 -0.57
CA SER A 21 4.15 -3.32 0.30
C SER A 21 4.13 -2.93 1.79
N PHE A 22 4.65 -1.75 2.14
CA PHE A 22 4.58 -1.25 3.52
C PHE A 22 3.13 -0.96 3.96
N ILE A 23 2.32 -0.33 3.10
CA ILE A 23 0.91 -0.06 3.37
C ILE A 23 0.17 -1.38 3.60
N PHE A 24 0.34 -2.34 2.69
CA PHE A 24 -0.26 -3.66 2.77
C PHE A 24 0.08 -4.37 4.07
N PHE A 25 1.36 -4.42 4.44
CA PHE A 25 1.79 -5.04 5.69
C PHE A 25 1.12 -4.39 6.91
N GLN A 26 1.10 -3.05 6.97
CA GLN A 26 0.47 -2.33 8.06
C GLN A 26 -1.05 -2.58 8.12
N ASN A 27 -1.72 -2.65 6.97
CA ASN A 27 -3.15 -2.92 6.87
C ASN A 27 -3.51 -4.30 7.42
N ILE A 28 -2.72 -5.33 7.09
CA ILE A 28 -2.91 -6.69 7.63
C ILE A 28 -2.95 -6.64 9.17
N TRP A 29 -1.97 -5.97 9.77
CA TRP A 29 -1.89 -5.84 11.23
C TRP A 29 -3.06 -5.04 11.82
N ILE A 30 -3.52 -4.00 11.13
CA ILE A 30 -4.69 -3.23 11.56
C ILE A 30 -5.94 -4.11 11.52
N TYR A 31 -6.22 -4.79 10.42
CA TYR A 31 -7.39 -5.67 10.27
C TYR A 31 -7.37 -6.83 11.26
N TYR A 32 -6.21 -7.49 11.42
CA TYR A 32 -6.04 -8.54 12.43
C TYR A 32 -6.35 -8.02 13.84
N SER A 33 -5.84 -6.84 14.21
CA SER A 33 -6.05 -6.28 15.54
C SER A 33 -7.53 -5.94 15.84
N GLN A 34 -8.30 -5.60 14.81
CA GLN A 34 -9.71 -5.25 14.94
C GLN A 34 -10.56 -6.51 15.12
N ASN A 35 -10.24 -7.59 14.40
CA ASN A 35 -11.04 -8.81 14.33
C ASN A 35 -10.21 -10.08 14.62
N LYS A 36 -9.51 -10.11 15.76
CA LYS A 36 -8.68 -11.26 16.18
C LYS A 36 -9.45 -12.60 16.17
N LYS A 37 -10.73 -12.59 16.54
CA LYS A 37 -11.59 -13.79 16.55
C LYS A 37 -11.89 -14.33 15.15
N LYS A 38 -11.90 -13.48 14.12
CA LYS A 38 -12.13 -13.87 12.72
C LYS A 38 -10.86 -14.46 12.09
N PHE A 39 -9.71 -13.89 12.43
CA PHE A 39 -8.40 -14.24 11.87
C PHE A 39 -7.54 -15.04 12.87
N LYS A 40 -8.09 -16.09 13.49
CA LYS A 40 -7.41 -16.83 14.57
C LYS A 40 -6.05 -17.41 14.17
N TRP A 41 -5.89 -17.77 12.91
CA TRP A 41 -4.70 -18.46 12.39
C TRP A 41 -3.59 -17.51 11.91
N PHE A 42 -3.83 -16.20 11.89
CA PHE A 42 -2.79 -15.23 11.53
C PHE A 42 -1.63 -15.27 12.54
N PRO A 43 -0.34 -15.28 12.12
CA PRO A 43 0.18 -14.93 10.79
C PRO A 43 0.22 -16.07 9.76
N PHE A 44 -0.17 -17.29 10.11
CA PHE A 44 -0.27 -18.39 9.16
C PHE A 44 -1.51 -18.19 8.27
N LEU A 45 -1.29 -17.51 7.14
CA LEU A 45 -2.29 -17.39 6.08
C LEU A 45 -2.48 -18.78 5.46
N SER A 46 -3.60 -19.43 5.77
CA SER A 46 -3.93 -20.70 5.15
C SER A 46 -4.38 -20.43 3.71
N PRO A 47 -3.74 -21.06 2.71
CA PRO A 47 -4.10 -20.87 1.29
C PRO A 47 -5.50 -21.41 0.95
N PHE A 48 -6.16 -22.11 1.87
CA PHE A 48 -7.52 -22.63 1.71
C PHE A 48 -8.56 -21.91 2.59
N SER A 49 -8.16 -20.88 3.34
CA SER A 49 -9.06 -20.16 4.24
C SER A 49 -9.61 -18.90 3.57
N PHE A 50 -10.93 -18.85 3.40
CA PHE A 50 -11.64 -17.65 2.93
C PHE A 50 -11.28 -16.40 3.75
N ASN A 51 -11.16 -16.53 5.08
CA ASN A 51 -10.77 -15.43 5.96
C ASN A 51 -9.35 -14.90 5.66
N SER A 52 -8.43 -15.76 5.22
CA SER A 52 -7.07 -15.34 4.85
C SER A 52 -7.07 -14.53 3.55
N TYR A 53 -7.85 -14.96 2.56
CA TYR A 53 -8.05 -14.19 1.32
C TYR A 53 -8.73 -12.85 1.58
N GLU A 54 -9.80 -12.84 2.39
CA GLU A 54 -10.50 -11.61 2.74
C GLU A 54 -9.55 -10.61 3.43
N LEU A 55 -8.69 -11.10 4.34
CA LEU A 55 -7.68 -10.28 5.00
C LEU A 55 -6.69 -9.68 4.00
N MET A 56 -6.18 -10.47 3.05
CA MET A 56 -5.24 -10.01 2.03
C MET A 56 -5.89 -8.99 1.10
N ILE A 57 -7.07 -9.30 0.54
CA ILE A 57 -7.78 -8.40 -0.39
C ILE A 57 -8.12 -7.08 0.30
N SER A 58 -8.70 -7.13 1.51
CA SER A 58 -9.02 -5.92 2.27
C SER A 58 -7.77 -5.09 2.56
N SER A 59 -6.64 -5.76 2.84
CA SER A 59 -5.38 -5.07 3.12
C SER A 59 -4.75 -4.43 1.89
N LEU A 60 -4.98 -4.98 0.69
CA LEU A 60 -4.51 -4.40 -0.58
C LEU A 60 -5.30 -3.17 -1.02
N LEU A 61 -6.61 -3.14 -0.73
CA LEU A 61 -7.50 -2.10 -1.22
C LEU A 61 -7.64 -0.90 -0.27
N THR A 62 -7.11 -1.00 0.96
CA THR A 62 -7.33 0.01 1.98
C THR A 62 -6.20 1.03 2.03
N TYR A 63 -6.46 2.24 1.52
CA TYR A 63 -5.48 3.33 1.53
C TYR A 63 -5.81 4.44 2.52
N ASN A 64 -6.99 4.41 3.15
CA ASN A 64 -7.40 5.41 4.12
C ASN A 64 -8.10 4.78 5.31
N TRP A 65 -7.65 5.12 6.51
CA TRP A 65 -8.21 4.69 7.77
C TRP A 65 -8.79 5.86 8.55
N LYS A 66 -9.99 5.66 9.11
CA LYS A 66 -10.51 6.52 10.16
C LYS A 66 -9.71 6.32 11.45
N ILE A 67 -9.22 7.43 12.03
CA ILE A 67 -8.36 7.40 13.22
C ILE A 67 -9.22 7.26 14.47
N GLU A 68 -9.51 6.03 14.87
CA GLU A 68 -10.31 5.72 16.06
C GLU A 68 -9.76 4.53 16.85
N ASN A 69 -9.84 4.63 18.19
CA ASN A 69 -9.71 3.63 19.27
C ASN A 69 -8.51 2.67 19.27
N LYS A 70 -8.17 2.00 18.16
CA LYS A 70 -7.13 0.96 18.07
C LYS A 70 -6.17 1.21 16.92
N ASN A 71 -4.89 0.91 17.15
CA ASN A 71 -3.80 1.02 16.16
C ASN A 71 -3.67 2.40 15.52
N ILE A 72 -3.94 3.47 16.28
CA ILE A 72 -3.89 4.87 15.83
C ILE A 72 -2.56 5.19 15.14
N ARG A 73 -1.43 4.71 15.69
CA ARG A 73 -0.09 4.94 15.11
C ARG A 73 0.03 4.32 13.71
N ASN A 74 -0.42 3.08 13.53
CA ASN A 74 -0.32 2.39 12.24
C ASN A 74 -1.30 3.00 11.22
N LYS A 75 -2.52 3.33 11.64
CA LYS A 75 -3.50 4.04 10.79
C LYS A 75 -2.98 5.38 10.30
N ARG A 76 -2.37 6.19 11.18
CA ARG A 76 -1.72 7.46 10.81
C ARG A 76 -0.57 7.26 9.82
N LYS A 77 0.26 6.22 10.04
CA LYS A 77 1.35 5.87 9.11
C LYS A 77 0.82 5.46 7.74
N VAL A 78 -0.19 4.59 7.68
CA VAL A 78 -0.84 4.18 6.43
C VAL A 78 -1.37 5.40 5.69
N ASN A 79 -2.18 6.25 6.34
CA ASN A 79 -2.73 7.44 5.69
C ASN A 79 -1.63 8.37 5.16
N LYS A 80 -0.51 8.53 5.89
CA LYS A 80 0.64 9.32 5.43
C LYS A 80 1.31 8.67 4.21
N LEU A 81 1.56 7.36 4.26
CA LEU A 81 2.15 6.60 3.14
C LEU A 81 1.25 6.61 1.91
N SER A 82 -0.07 6.46 2.07
CA SER A 82 -1.03 6.54 0.97
C SER A 82 -1.06 7.91 0.31
N LYS A 83 -0.94 8.99 1.09
CA LYS A 83 -0.77 10.35 0.52
C LYS A 83 0.51 10.45 -0.30
N ILE A 84 1.63 9.95 0.23
CA ILE A 84 2.91 9.92 -0.50
C ILE A 84 2.78 9.09 -1.77
N LEU A 85 2.12 7.93 -1.72
CA LEU A 85 1.86 7.08 -2.86
C LEU A 85 1.05 7.82 -3.94
N GLY A 86 0.02 8.59 -3.54
CA GLY A 86 -0.75 9.42 -4.45
C GLY A 86 0.08 10.50 -5.15
N TYR A 87 0.94 11.22 -4.40
CA TYR A 87 1.86 12.19 -5.01
C TYR A 87 2.86 11.53 -5.96
N LEU A 88 3.37 10.36 -5.59
CA LEU A 88 4.34 9.64 -6.39
C LEU A 88 3.72 9.09 -7.68
N PHE A 89 2.46 8.63 -7.62
CA PHE A 89 1.69 8.26 -8.80
C PHE A 89 1.49 9.44 -9.78
N LEU A 90 1.15 10.62 -9.26
CA LEU A 90 1.07 11.84 -10.08
C LEU A 90 2.41 12.17 -10.75
N MET A 91 3.51 12.11 -10.01
CA MET A 91 4.86 12.34 -10.56
C MET A 91 5.22 11.36 -11.69
N ILE A 92 4.85 10.08 -11.55
CA ILE A 92 5.05 9.06 -12.59
C ILE A 92 4.23 9.40 -13.84
N ILE A 93 2.98 9.83 -13.68
CA ILE A 93 2.14 10.25 -14.81
C ILE A 93 2.76 11.46 -15.52
N PHE A 94 3.15 12.50 -14.78
CA PHE A 94 3.77 13.69 -15.36
C PHE A 94 5.06 13.37 -16.10
N THR A 95 5.94 12.57 -15.51
CA THR A 95 7.19 12.14 -16.16
C THR A 95 6.94 11.28 -17.39
N GLY A 96 5.92 10.42 -17.38
CA GLY A 96 5.48 9.65 -18.54
C GLY A 96 4.97 10.53 -19.68
N ILE A 97 4.15 11.55 -19.39
CA ILE A 97 3.67 12.51 -20.39
C ILE A 97 4.84 13.29 -20.99
N ILE A 98 5.76 13.80 -20.17
CA ILE A 98 6.96 14.51 -20.63
C ILE A 98 7.81 13.61 -21.53
N PHE A 99 7.97 12.34 -21.18
CA PHE A 99 8.70 11.37 -21.99
C PHE A 99 8.04 11.11 -23.36
N LEU A 100 6.70 11.11 -23.43
CA LEU A 100 5.97 10.95 -24.70
C LEU A 100 6.06 12.19 -25.61
N LEU A 101 6.25 13.38 -25.04
CA LEU A 101 6.34 14.65 -25.79
C LEU A 101 7.75 14.97 -26.30
N LEU A 102 8.80 14.30 -25.78
CA LEU A 102 10.22 14.45 -26.16
C LEU A 102 10.67 13.35 -27.11
#